data_AF-A0A147KGF7-F1
#
_entry.id   AF-A0A147KGF7-F1
#
_cell.length_a   1.000
_cell.length_b   1.000
_cell.length_c   1.000
_cell.angle_alpha   90.00
_cell.angle_beta   90.00
_cell.angle_gamma   90.00
#
_symmetry.space_group_name_H-M   'P 1'
#
loop_
_entity.id
_entity.type
_entity.pdbx_description
1 polymer ?
#
loop_
_entity_poly.entity_id
_entity_poly.type
_entity_poly.pdbx_seq_one_letter_code
_entity_poly.pdbx_strand_id
1 'polypeptide(L)'
;MSETQPDGLPAGMGPEDYEFWDDATRTYYERQDDGAIIARPYNGAENQQADAAANRALLIERLKGMTLLLPGDMSSNNTYTALSGISEEELRAQVGALTAQSNRQADMLATVTRLILGRFESLTIDVQ
;
A
#
# COMPACT_ATOMS: atom_id res chain seq x y z
N MET A 1 10.50 25.61 -11.79
CA MET A 1 11.72 25.57 -12.61
C MET A 1 12.15 24.13 -12.63
N SER A 2 12.08 23.46 -13.78
CA SER A 2 12.54 22.07 -13.90
C SER A 2 14.07 22.12 -13.95
N GLU A 3 14.74 21.64 -12.91
CA GLU A 3 16.14 21.27 -13.00
C GLU A 3 16.26 20.20 -14.08
N THR A 4 16.93 20.55 -15.17
CA THR A 4 17.30 19.61 -16.22
C THR A 4 18.29 18.64 -15.60
N GLN A 5 17.85 17.41 -15.37
CA GLN A 5 18.70 16.33 -14.91
C GLN A 5 19.92 16.22 -15.86
N PRO A 6 21.17 16.22 -15.36
CA PRO A 6 22.34 16.21 -16.23
C PRO A 6 22.36 14.96 -17.12
N ASP A 7 22.77 15.15 -18.38
CA ASP A 7 22.77 14.12 -19.41
C ASP A 7 23.49 12.86 -18.93
N GLY A 8 22.78 11.73 -18.94
CA GLY A 8 23.30 10.42 -18.55
C GLY A 8 22.89 9.92 -17.16
N LEU A 9 22.24 10.74 -16.32
CA LEU A 9 21.65 10.25 -15.07
C LEU A 9 20.35 9.47 -15.32
N PRO A 10 20.13 8.34 -14.62
CA PRO A 10 18.85 7.63 -14.64
C PRO A 10 17.76 8.51 -14.00
N ALA A 11 16.56 8.48 -14.56
CA ALA A 11 15.45 9.35 -14.13
C ALA A 11 15.21 9.26 -12.61
N GLY A 12 15.29 10.40 -11.92
CA GLY A 12 15.08 10.48 -10.48
C GLY A 12 16.35 10.43 -9.62
N MET A 13 17.51 10.05 -10.17
CA MET A 13 18.80 10.20 -9.48
C MET A 13 19.22 11.67 -9.46
N GLY A 14 19.45 12.21 -8.28
CA GLY A 14 19.94 13.56 -8.06
C GLY A 14 21.39 13.74 -8.52
N PRO A 15 21.82 14.99 -8.77
CA PRO A 15 23.19 15.28 -9.22
C PRO A 15 24.26 14.88 -8.19
N GLU A 16 23.92 14.91 -6.90
CA GLU A 16 24.84 14.59 -5.79
C GLU A 16 24.63 13.18 -5.22
N ASP A 17 23.67 12.41 -5.76
CA ASP A 17 23.41 11.06 -5.26
C ASP A 17 24.55 10.14 -5.67
N TYR A 18 25.08 9.42 -4.68
CA TYR A 18 26.12 8.40 -4.88
C TYR A 18 25.51 7.03 -5.18
N GLU A 19 24.33 6.75 -4.61
CA GLU A 19 23.58 5.51 -4.82
C GLU A 19 22.12 5.86 -5.16
N PHE A 20 21.52 5.13 -6.11
CA PHE A 20 20.13 5.29 -6.49
C PHE A 20 19.47 3.95 -6.82
N TRP A 21 18.28 3.75 -6.25
CA TRP A 21 17.47 2.54 -6.39
C TRP A 21 16.27 2.84 -7.27
N ASP A 22 16.28 2.35 -8.51
CA ASP A 22 15.15 2.50 -9.42
C ASP A 22 14.22 1.30 -9.31
N ASP A 23 13.14 1.47 -8.54
CA ASP A 23 12.12 0.43 -8.36
C ASP A 23 11.29 0.15 -9.61
N ALA A 24 11.22 1.10 -10.56
CA ALA A 24 10.48 0.93 -11.80
C ALA A 24 11.21 -0.01 -12.76
N THR A 25 12.53 0.08 -12.81
CA THR A 25 13.38 -0.79 -13.65
C THR A 25 14.08 -1.90 -12.89
N ARG A 26 13.95 -1.95 -11.56
CA ARG A 26 14.63 -2.89 -10.65
C ARG A 26 16.14 -2.88 -10.85
N THR A 27 16.70 -1.68 -10.93
CA THR A 27 18.12 -1.44 -11.20
C THR A 27 18.72 -0.54 -10.13
N TYR A 28 19.86 -0.98 -9.59
CA TYR A 28 20.69 -0.20 -8.69
C TYR A 28 21.75 0.54 -9.50
N TYR A 29 21.88 1.84 -9.23
CA TYR A 29 22.84 2.73 -9.85
C TYR A 29 23.81 3.26 -8.79
N GLU A 30 25.08 3.31 -9.14
CA GLU A 30 26.14 3.83 -8.28
C GLU A 30 27.03 4.78 -9.07
N ARG A 31 27.23 5.97 -8.53
CA ARG A 31 28.19 6.94 -9.06
C ARG A 31 29.57 6.62 -8.50
N GLN A 32 30.57 6.59 -9.37
CA GLN A 32 31.96 6.43 -9.01
C GLN A 32 32.61 7.80 -8.74
N ASP A 33 33.76 7.82 -8.08
CA ASP A 33 34.51 9.05 -7.78
C ASP A 33 34.90 9.86 -9.03
N ASP A 34 35.05 9.20 -10.18
CA ASP A 34 35.32 9.83 -11.48
C ASP A 34 34.07 10.38 -12.18
N GLY A 35 32.90 10.26 -11.54
CA GLY A 35 31.60 10.69 -12.04
C GLY A 35 30.91 9.68 -12.95
N ALA A 36 31.54 8.55 -13.30
CA ALA A 36 30.90 7.49 -14.06
C ALA A 36 29.78 6.83 -13.25
N ILE A 37 28.75 6.32 -13.94
CA ILE A 37 27.64 5.61 -13.30
C ILE A 37 27.64 4.17 -13.77
N ILE A 38 27.72 3.26 -12.82
CA ILE A 38 27.53 1.84 -13.07
C ILE A 38 26.10 1.45 -12.69
N ALA A 39 25.56 0.48 -13.41
CA ALA A 39 24.21 -0.03 -13.20
C ALA A 39 24.24 -1.55 -13.08
N ARG A 40 23.48 -2.09 -12.14
CA ARG A 40 23.25 -3.53 -12.01
C ARG A 40 21.79 -3.82 -11.71
N PRO A 41 21.26 -4.96 -12.18
CA PRO A 41 19.97 -5.43 -11.69
C PRO A 41 19.98 -5.64 -10.18
N TYR A 42 18.80 -5.55 -9.57
CA TYR A 42 18.61 -5.95 -8.18
C TYR A 42 18.99 -7.42 -7.99
N ASN A 43 19.65 -7.71 -6.88
CA ASN A 43 19.88 -9.08 -6.44
C ASN A 43 18.60 -9.69 -5.82
N GLY A 44 18.67 -10.95 -5.39
CA GLY A 44 17.51 -11.65 -4.85
C GLY A 44 16.90 -10.99 -3.60
N ALA A 45 17.75 -10.51 -2.68
CA ALA A 45 17.30 -9.86 -1.44
C ALA A 45 16.67 -8.49 -1.73
N GLU A 46 17.29 -7.70 -2.61
CA GLU A 46 16.78 -6.40 -3.04
C GLU A 46 15.42 -6.51 -3.74
N ASN A 47 15.25 -7.53 -4.59
CA ASN A 47 13.96 -7.81 -5.21
C ASN A 47 12.88 -8.18 -4.19
N GLN A 48 13.20 -9.02 -3.21
CA GLN A 48 12.25 -9.37 -2.14
C GLN A 48 11.85 -8.15 -1.32
N GLN A 49 12.80 -7.26 -1.01
CA GLN A 49 12.53 -6.03 -0.27
C GLN A 49 11.62 -5.08 -1.07
N ALA A 50 11.92 -4.87 -2.36
CA ALA A 50 11.11 -4.01 -3.22
C ALA A 50 9.69 -4.59 -3.44
N ASP A 51 9.55 -5.92 -3.58
CA ASP A 51 8.26 -6.59 -3.67
C ASP A 51 7.45 -6.47 -2.37
N ALA A 52 8.12 -6.63 -1.21
CA ALA A 52 7.49 -6.44 0.09
C ALA A 52 6.98 -4.99 0.27
N ALA A 53 7.79 -4.00 -0.13
CA ALA A 53 7.41 -2.60 -0.10
C ALA A 53 6.20 -2.31 -1.01
N ALA A 54 6.22 -2.82 -2.25
CA ALA A 54 5.12 -2.66 -3.20
C ALA A 54 3.82 -3.32 -2.70
N ASN A 55 3.90 -4.54 -2.17
CA ASN A 55 2.76 -5.25 -1.58
C ASN A 55 2.18 -4.48 -0.38
N ARG A 56 3.04 -3.92 0.47
CA ARG A 56 2.61 -3.10 1.60
C ARG A 56 1.89 -1.82 1.15
N ALA A 57 2.42 -1.14 0.13
CA ALA A 57 1.76 0.04 -0.44
C ALA A 57 0.36 -0.28 -0.99
N LEU A 58 0.22 -1.39 -1.72
CA LEU A 58 -1.08 -1.85 -2.23
C LEU A 58 -2.08 -2.13 -1.10
N LEU A 59 -1.65 -2.81 -0.04
CA LEU A 59 -2.49 -3.11 1.11
C LEU A 59 -2.91 -1.83 1.86
N ILE A 60 -2.03 -0.84 1.97
CA ILE A 60 -2.34 0.46 2.56
C ILE A 60 -3.41 1.19 1.72
N GLU A 61 -3.24 1.25 0.40
CA GLU A 61 -4.23 1.90 -0.48
C GLU A 61 -5.59 1.21 -0.45
N ARG A 62 -5.60 -0.13 -0.44
CA ARG A 62 -6.83 -0.91 -0.25
C ARG A 62 -7.49 -0.56 1.08
N LEU A 63 -6.72 -0.49 2.17
CA LEU A 63 -7.24 -0.14 3.49
C LEU A 63 -7.84 1.26 3.51
N LYS A 64 -7.15 2.26 2.93
CA LYS A 64 -7.68 3.62 2.79
C LYS A 64 -9.02 3.62 2.07
N GLY A 65 -9.11 2.95 0.92
CA GLY A 65 -10.35 2.83 0.15
C GLY A 65 -11.51 2.24 0.97
N MET A 66 -11.25 1.19 1.75
CA MET A 66 -12.27 0.60 2.63
C MET A 66 -12.67 1.53 3.78
N THR A 67 -11.71 2.25 4.39
CA THR A 67 -12.01 3.17 5.50
C THR A 67 -12.88 4.35 5.08
N LEU A 68 -12.80 4.79 3.82
CA LEU A 68 -13.65 5.85 3.28
C LEU A 68 -15.14 5.46 3.21
N LEU A 69 -15.46 4.17 3.24
CA LEU A 69 -16.84 3.67 3.23
C LEU A 69 -17.48 3.64 4.63
N LEU A 70 -16.68 3.70 5.70
CA LEU A 70 -17.16 3.57 7.09
C LEU A 70 -18.22 4.63 7.48
N PRO A 71 -18.11 5.92 7.10
CA PRO A 71 -19.14 6.90 7.43
C PRO A 71 -20.52 6.56 6.84
N GLY A 72 -20.55 6.07 5.60
CA GLY A 72 -21.79 5.64 4.94
C GLY A 72 -22.42 4.41 5.60
N ASP A 73 -21.58 3.47 6.01
CA ASP A 73 -21.98 2.28 6.77
C ASP A 73 -22.59 2.66 8.13
N MET A 74 -21.95 3.59 8.87
CA MET A 74 -22.50 4.09 10.14
C MET A 74 -23.83 4.82 9.95
N SER A 75 -23.94 5.66 8.92
CA SER A 75 -25.19 6.36 8.62
C SER A 75 -26.32 5.38 8.31
N SER A 76 -26.04 4.32 7.54
CA SER A 76 -27.04 3.31 7.17
C SER A 76 -27.55 2.53 8.39
N ASN A 77 -26.65 2.21 9.34
CA ASN A 77 -27.01 1.53 10.58
C ASN A 77 -27.84 2.41 11.52
N ASN A 78 -27.50 3.69 11.63
CA ASN A 78 -28.26 4.64 12.45
C ASN A 78 -29.66 4.90 11.89
N THR A 79 -29.81 4.94 10.56
CA THR A 79 -31.13 5.04 9.93
C THR A 79 -32.01 3.84 10.28
N TYR A 80 -31.45 2.62 10.25
CA TYR A 80 -32.20 1.41 10.59
C TYR A 80 -32.72 1.40 12.03
N THR A 81 -31.90 1.78 13.01
CA THR A 81 -32.31 1.79 14.43
C THR A 81 -33.39 2.84 14.74
N ALA A 82 -33.61 3.80 13.83
CA ALA A 82 -34.63 4.83 13.93
C ALA A 82 -35.95 4.49 13.21
N LEU A 83 -36.01 3.39 12.43
CA LEU A 83 -37.22 3.00 11.69
C LEU A 83 -38.23 2.30 12.61
N SER A 84 -39.45 2.83 12.68
CA SER A 84 -40.62 2.16 13.25
C SER A 84 -41.58 1.75 12.13
N GLY A 85 -41.86 0.45 12.00
CA GLY A 85 -42.80 -0.07 10.98
C GLY A 85 -42.17 -0.37 9.62
N ILE A 86 -41.01 -1.07 9.62
CA ILE A 86 -40.34 -1.54 8.40
C ILE A 86 -41.14 -2.65 7.70
N SER A 87 -41.26 -2.58 6.37
CA SER A 87 -41.85 -3.66 5.58
C SER A 87 -40.90 -4.86 5.45
N GLU A 88 -41.42 -6.02 5.04
CA GLU A 88 -40.61 -7.22 4.86
C GLU A 88 -39.56 -7.08 3.74
N GLU A 89 -39.87 -6.31 2.70
CA GLU A 89 -38.94 -6.02 1.60
C GLU A 89 -37.78 -5.13 2.06
N GLU A 90 -38.09 -4.07 2.80
CA GLU A 90 -37.08 -3.18 3.38
C GLU A 90 -36.21 -3.92 4.41
N LEU A 91 -36.79 -4.84 5.20
CA LEU A 91 -36.05 -5.67 6.12
C LEU A 91 -35.04 -6.57 5.39
N ARG A 92 -35.44 -7.22 4.28
CA ARG A 92 -34.53 -8.05 3.47
C ARG A 92 -33.42 -7.22 2.83
N ALA A 93 -33.75 -6.06 2.27
CA ALA A 93 -32.75 -5.15 1.72
C ALA A 93 -31.72 -4.72 2.79
N GLN A 94 -32.19 -4.43 4.00
CA GLN A 94 -31.33 -4.06 5.11
C GLN A 94 -30.43 -5.21 5.57
N VAL A 95 -30.94 -6.44 5.66
CA VAL A 95 -30.12 -7.63 5.98
C VAL A 95 -29.02 -7.83 4.93
N GLY A 96 -29.33 -7.61 3.65
CA GLY A 96 -28.34 -7.63 2.57
C GLY A 96 -27.26 -6.56 2.75
N ALA A 97 -27.66 -5.32 3.07
CA ALA A 97 -26.74 -4.22 3.32
C ALA A 97 -25.81 -4.48 4.52
N LEU A 98 -26.36 -4.97 5.64
CA LEU A 98 -25.60 -5.34 6.83
C LEU A 98 -24.63 -6.49 6.57
N THR A 99 -25.04 -7.48 5.77
CA THR A 99 -24.17 -8.60 5.37
C THR A 99 -23.01 -8.10 4.51
N ALA A 100 -23.27 -7.23 3.54
CA ALA A 100 -22.24 -6.62 2.71
C ALA A 100 -21.26 -5.78 3.53
N GLN A 101 -21.76 -5.00 4.50
CA GLN A 101 -20.94 -4.24 5.43
C GLN A 101 -20.07 -5.17 6.29
N SER A 102 -20.65 -6.22 6.89
CA SER A 102 -19.91 -7.18 7.72
C SER A 102 -18.76 -7.83 6.93
N ASN A 103 -19.02 -8.24 5.69
CA ASN A 103 -18.00 -8.80 4.81
C ASN A 103 -16.88 -7.80 4.49
N ARG A 104 -17.21 -6.53 4.24
CA ARG A 104 -16.20 -5.47 4.07
C ARG A 104 -15.35 -5.27 5.33
N GLN A 105 -15.97 -5.25 6.50
CA GLN A 105 -15.24 -5.09 7.77
C GLN A 105 -14.31 -6.29 8.05
N ALA A 106 -14.74 -7.51 7.72
CA ALA A 106 -13.90 -8.71 7.80
C ALA A 106 -12.69 -8.62 6.86
N ASP A 107 -12.88 -8.16 5.62
CA ASP A 107 -11.79 -7.96 4.66
C ASP A 107 -10.83 -6.83 5.09
N MET A 108 -11.37 -5.77 5.70
CA MET A 108 -10.59 -4.70 6.29
C MET A 108 -9.69 -5.23 7.42
N LEU A 109 -10.24 -6.03 8.33
CA LEU A 109 -9.47 -6.67 9.39
C LEU A 109 -8.40 -7.61 8.83
N ALA A 110 -8.73 -8.42 7.83
CA ALA A 110 -7.76 -9.31 7.18
C ALA A 110 -6.62 -8.53 6.52
N THR A 111 -6.92 -7.40 5.86
CA THR A 111 -5.92 -6.49 5.28
C THR A 111 -5.01 -5.89 6.34
N VAL A 112 -5.57 -5.42 7.46
CA VAL A 112 -4.79 -4.91 8.60
C VAL A 112 -3.88 -5.99 9.18
N THR A 113 -4.38 -7.21 9.37
CA THR A 113 -3.58 -8.33 9.89
C THR A 113 -2.40 -8.64 8.97
N ARG A 114 -2.58 -8.65 7.63
CA ARG A 114 -1.49 -8.85 6.68
C ARG A 114 -0.43 -7.75 6.75
N LEU A 115 -0.85 -6.49 6.90
CA LEU A 115 0.07 -5.36 7.10
C LEU A 115 0.88 -5.48 8.39
N ILE A 116 0.24 -5.93 9.48
CA ILE A 116 0.88 -6.10 10.78
C ILE A 116 1.84 -7.31 10.75
N LEU A 117 1.43 -8.45 10.21
CA LEU A 117 2.28 -9.64 10.11
C LEU A 117 3.47 -9.40 9.18
N GLY A 118 3.28 -8.74 8.04
CA GLY A 118 4.38 -8.34 7.16
C GLY A 118 5.38 -7.38 7.84
N ARG A 119 4.95 -6.60 8.83
CA ARG A 119 5.85 -5.78 9.67
C ARG A 119 6.66 -6.64 10.66
N PHE A 120 6.11 -7.75 11.14
CA PHE A 120 6.82 -8.65 12.06
C PHE A 120 7.81 -9.57 11.33
N GLU A 121 7.51 -9.98 10.10
CA GLU A 121 8.43 -10.74 9.26
C GLU A 121 9.63 -9.91 8.78
N SER A 122 9.46 -8.59 8.57
CA SER A 122 10.57 -7.68 8.24
C SER A 122 11.46 -7.30 9.44
N LEU A 123 11.14 -7.78 10.64
CA LEU A 123 11.83 -7.50 11.90
C LEU A 123 12.83 -8.60 12.27
N THR A 124 13.33 -9.39 11.31
CA THR A 124 14.49 -10.27 11.53
C THR A 124 15.65 -9.43 12.02
N ILE A 125 15.90 -9.49 13.33
CA ILE A 125 17.01 -8.84 14.00
C ILE A 125 18.27 -9.61 13.58
N ASP A 126 19.15 -8.98 12.81
CA ASP A 126 20.53 -9.44 12.68
C ASP A 126 21.17 -9.30 14.06
N VAL A 127 21.31 -10.44 14.74
CA VAL A 127 22.12 -10.52 15.96
C VAL A 127 23.57 -10.61 15.51
N GLN A 128 24.29 -9.48 15.61
CA GLN A 128 25.75 -9.42 15.44
C GLN A 128 26.48 -10.18 16.56
#